data_AF-A0A7R8NV03-F1
#
_entry.id   AF-A0A7R8NV03-F1
#
_cell.length_a   1.000
_cell.length_b   1.000
_cell.length_c   1.000
_cell.angle_alpha   90.00
_cell.angle_beta   90.00
_cell.angle_gamma   90.00
#
_symmetry.space_group_name_H-M   'P 1'
#
loop_
_entity.id
_entity.type
_entity.pdbx_description
1 polymer ?
#
loop_
_entity_poly.entity_id
_entity_poly.type
_entity_poly.pdbx_seq_one_letter_code
_entity_poly.pdbx_strand_id
1 'polypeptide(L)'
;MFGHRNRNRRSALLASAALVGGALLMTACQDTDGSVDSGAAQSSSPSADAGSPSASASEDAASDAPTDAPTSGASDEPTASPSAGNGSDSNGSRVGQVCGANDLSWSTRSESQAGGYILVMAKAKSGITCVLPAALPTVAFGSDGTEAGPVEQAVGKQITLSKGTVAYAGVNPKTTNTDGGKELDSIIVAVGNEDPNPVTLKVGTITVDKPVVTNWHTAPKDAVPFN
;
A
#
# COMPACT_ATOMS: atom_id res chain seq x y z
N MET A 1 38.78 -4.58 -38.33
CA MET A 1 39.00 -6.03 -38.56
C MET A 1 38.58 -6.75 -37.30
N PHE A 2 37.84 -7.86 -37.43
CA PHE A 2 37.18 -8.68 -36.39
C PHE A 2 35.94 -8.03 -35.72
N GLY A 3 34.77 -8.65 -35.66
CA GLY A 3 34.36 -9.97 -36.11
C GLY A 3 33.24 -10.56 -35.25
N HIS A 4 32.03 -10.56 -35.80
CA HIS A 4 30.92 -11.51 -35.60
C HIS A 4 30.31 -11.79 -34.20
N ARG A 5 29.02 -11.45 -34.17
CA ARG A 5 27.92 -11.98 -33.33
C ARG A 5 28.04 -13.48 -33.07
N ASN A 6 27.86 -13.91 -31.81
CA ASN A 6 27.50 -15.28 -31.52
C ASN A 6 26.06 -15.37 -30.99
N ARG A 7 25.22 -16.02 -31.78
CA ARG A 7 23.78 -16.17 -31.64
C ARG A 7 23.55 -17.66 -31.38
N ASN A 8 23.50 -18.10 -30.13
CA ASN A 8 23.16 -19.49 -29.84
C ASN A 8 21.65 -19.69 -29.99
N ARG A 9 21.29 -20.41 -31.05
CA ARG A 9 19.96 -20.99 -31.28
C ARG A 9 20.09 -22.51 -31.25
N ARG A 10 18.96 -23.14 -30.90
CA ARG A 10 18.50 -24.53 -31.17
C ARG A 10 19.05 -25.58 -30.18
N SER A 11 18.32 -26.62 -29.77
CA SER A 11 17.19 -27.33 -30.40
C SER A 11 16.25 -27.99 -29.38
N ALA A 12 15.03 -28.27 -29.85
CA ALA A 12 13.90 -28.89 -29.18
C ALA A 12 14.04 -30.39 -28.89
N LEU A 13 13.20 -30.90 -27.98
CA LEU A 13 12.63 -32.25 -28.02
C LEU A 13 11.15 -32.20 -27.63
N LEU A 14 10.31 -32.75 -28.51
CA LEU A 14 8.88 -33.05 -28.36
C LEU A 14 8.73 -34.46 -27.77
N ALA A 15 7.68 -34.71 -26.95
CA ALA A 15 6.83 -35.90 -27.06
C ALA A 15 5.71 -35.92 -26.01
N SER A 16 4.51 -36.20 -26.49
CA SER A 16 3.21 -36.25 -25.81
C SER A 16 2.98 -37.55 -25.03
N ALA A 17 2.05 -37.53 -24.05
CA ALA A 17 1.22 -38.68 -23.72
C ALA A 17 -0.13 -38.22 -23.16
N ALA A 18 -1.22 -38.76 -23.73
CA ALA A 18 -2.61 -38.55 -23.37
C ALA A 18 -3.17 -39.81 -22.70
N LEU A 19 -3.98 -39.67 -21.64
CA LEU A 19 -4.96 -40.65 -21.12
C LEU A 19 -6.05 -39.83 -20.40
N VAL A 20 -7.25 -39.63 -20.96
CA VAL A 20 -8.46 -40.49 -20.96
C VAL A 20 -9.09 -40.71 -19.56
N GLY A 21 -10.29 -40.15 -19.37
CA GLY A 21 -11.46 -40.89 -18.89
C GLY A 21 -11.92 -40.69 -17.43
N GLY A 22 -13.20 -40.31 -17.27
CA GLY A 22 -13.97 -40.51 -16.03
C GLY A 22 -15.13 -39.54 -15.85
N ALA A 23 -16.33 -39.92 -16.30
CA ALA A 23 -17.60 -39.23 -16.02
C ALA A 23 -18.39 -39.95 -14.92
N LEU A 24 -19.38 -39.22 -14.37
CA LEU A 24 -20.56 -39.63 -13.58
C LEU A 24 -20.37 -39.75 -12.06
N LEU A 25 -21.09 -38.91 -11.30
CA LEU A 25 -22.39 -39.27 -10.69
C LEU A 25 -22.97 -38.07 -9.90
N MET A 26 -24.21 -37.68 -10.26
CA MET A 26 -25.09 -36.85 -9.44
C MET A 26 -25.54 -37.65 -8.22
N THR A 27 -25.46 -37.06 -7.01
CA THR A 27 -26.31 -37.49 -5.90
C THR A 27 -27.22 -36.33 -5.52
N ALA A 28 -28.47 -36.45 -5.98
CA ALA A 28 -29.60 -35.78 -5.37
C ALA A 28 -30.14 -36.74 -4.31
N CYS A 29 -30.18 -36.32 -3.06
CA CYS A 29 -31.08 -36.89 -2.07
C CYS A 29 -31.92 -35.73 -1.54
N GLN A 30 -33.12 -35.66 -2.11
CA GLN A 30 -34.28 -35.04 -1.51
C GLN A 30 -34.65 -35.89 -0.29
N ASP A 31 -34.83 -35.26 0.87
CA ASP A 31 -35.79 -35.73 1.86
C ASP A 31 -36.58 -34.52 2.34
N THR A 32 -37.89 -34.68 2.20
CA THR A 32 -38.94 -33.69 2.40
C THR A 32 -39.58 -33.93 3.78
N ASP A 33 -40.24 -32.87 4.26
CA ASP A 33 -41.19 -32.78 5.38
C ASP A 33 -40.66 -32.45 6.78
N GLY A 34 -40.90 -31.17 7.11
CA GLY A 34 -40.88 -30.60 8.45
C GLY A 34 -41.66 -29.29 8.43
N SER A 35 -42.97 -29.36 8.18
CA SER A 35 -43.89 -28.23 8.32
C SER A 35 -43.97 -27.76 9.78
N VAL A 36 -43.69 -26.48 10.04
CA VAL A 36 -44.42 -25.67 11.03
C VAL A 36 -44.43 -24.20 10.59
N ASP A 37 -45.64 -23.67 10.56
CA ASP A 37 -46.08 -22.30 10.31
C ASP A 37 -45.62 -21.34 11.42
N SER A 38 -45.28 -20.09 11.08
CA SER A 38 -45.71 -18.87 11.78
C SER A 38 -44.83 -17.65 11.44
N GLY A 39 -45.45 -16.55 11.05
CA GLY A 39 -44.94 -15.20 11.38
C GLY A 39 -44.69 -14.26 10.21
N ALA A 40 -45.68 -13.42 9.93
CA ALA A 40 -45.65 -12.32 8.97
C ALA A 40 -44.71 -11.15 9.37
N ALA A 41 -44.18 -10.45 8.35
CA ALA A 41 -44.12 -8.98 8.25
C ALA A 41 -43.63 -8.61 6.83
N GLN A 42 -44.54 -8.24 5.93
CA GLN A 42 -44.83 -6.87 5.50
C GLN A 42 -43.72 -6.19 4.68
N SER A 43 -43.88 -6.29 3.35
CA SER A 43 -43.33 -5.37 2.36
C SER A 43 -43.77 -3.94 2.63
N SER A 44 -42.85 -2.99 2.57
CA SER A 44 -43.06 -1.62 2.10
C SER A 44 -41.71 -0.92 1.92
N SER A 45 -41.31 -0.69 0.67
CA SER A 45 -40.28 0.28 0.30
C SER A 45 -40.97 1.46 -0.40
N PRO A 46 -40.76 2.71 0.03
CA PRO A 46 -40.96 3.85 -0.84
C PRO A 46 -39.62 4.29 -1.45
N SER A 47 -39.58 4.29 -2.78
CA SER A 47 -38.60 5.02 -3.57
C SER A 47 -38.88 6.52 -3.49
N ALA A 48 -37.83 7.32 -3.28
CA ALA A 48 -37.85 8.75 -3.54
C ALA A 48 -36.64 9.08 -4.41
N ASP A 49 -36.93 9.36 -5.68
CA ASP A 49 -36.05 9.97 -6.67
C ASP A 49 -36.50 11.43 -6.83
N ALA A 50 -35.57 12.38 -6.65
CA ALA A 50 -35.60 13.69 -7.28
C ALA A 50 -34.34 14.48 -6.87
N GLY A 51 -33.58 14.95 -7.86
CA GLY A 51 -32.74 16.14 -7.69
C GLY A 51 -31.40 16.14 -8.43
N SER A 52 -31.44 16.25 -9.76
CA SER A 52 -30.36 16.97 -10.48
C SER A 52 -30.42 18.46 -10.12
N PRO A 53 -29.29 19.18 -10.16
CA PRO A 53 -29.06 20.00 -11.34
C PRO A 53 -27.60 20.09 -11.82
N SER A 54 -27.52 20.14 -13.16
CA SER A 54 -26.77 21.06 -14.01
C SER A 54 -25.27 21.30 -13.83
N ALA A 55 -24.60 21.00 -14.95
CA ALA A 55 -23.31 21.47 -15.40
C ALA A 55 -23.12 23.00 -15.32
N SER A 56 -21.86 23.41 -15.20
CA SER A 56 -21.34 24.58 -15.90
C SER A 56 -19.86 24.35 -16.19
N ALA A 57 -19.60 24.15 -17.48
CA ALA A 57 -18.28 24.29 -18.08
C ALA A 57 -17.91 25.78 -18.12
N SER A 58 -16.63 26.07 -17.95
CA SER A 58 -16.06 27.36 -18.31
C SER A 58 -14.68 27.10 -18.89
N GLU A 59 -14.63 27.11 -20.22
CA GLU A 59 -13.41 27.24 -21.01
C GLU A 59 -13.33 28.66 -21.57
N ASP A 60 -12.08 29.05 -21.83
CA ASP A 60 -11.62 30.07 -22.77
C ASP A 60 -11.78 31.55 -22.45
N ALA A 61 -10.70 32.11 -21.88
CA ALA A 61 -10.26 33.46 -22.22
C ALA A 61 -9.03 33.36 -23.14
N ALA A 62 -9.25 33.61 -24.42
CA ALA A 62 -8.22 33.79 -25.43
C ALA A 62 -7.44 35.09 -25.20
N SER A 63 -6.13 35.05 -25.42
CA SER A 63 -5.28 36.24 -25.64
C SER A 63 -4.14 35.87 -26.59
N ASP A 64 -4.38 36.07 -27.88
CA ASP A 64 -3.36 36.35 -28.90
C ASP A 64 -3.02 37.85 -28.84
N ALA A 65 -1.84 38.41 -29.14
CA ALA A 65 -0.52 37.97 -29.58
C ALA A 65 0.40 39.25 -29.50
N PRO A 66 1.45 39.44 -30.32
CA PRO A 66 2.84 39.04 -30.12
C PRO A 66 3.82 40.24 -30.07
N THR A 67 5.10 40.02 -29.72
CA THR A 67 6.22 40.80 -30.31
C THR A 67 7.59 40.11 -30.11
N ASP A 68 8.12 39.64 -31.24
CA ASP A 68 9.51 39.63 -31.73
C ASP A 68 10.73 39.18 -30.88
N ALA A 69 11.26 38.04 -31.37
CA ALA A 69 12.62 37.47 -31.44
C ALA A 69 13.85 38.41 -31.47
N PRO A 70 15.11 37.90 -31.64
CA PRO A 70 15.76 36.67 -31.14
C PRO A 70 17.13 36.97 -30.47
N THR A 71 17.70 36.00 -29.74
CA THR A 71 19.17 35.78 -29.81
C THR A 71 19.52 34.35 -29.40
N SER A 72 19.87 33.56 -30.42
CA SER A 72 20.44 32.23 -30.29
C SER A 72 21.94 32.37 -30.48
N GLY A 73 22.71 32.08 -29.43
CA GLY A 73 24.17 31.97 -29.47
C GLY A 73 24.58 30.83 -28.57
N ALA A 74 24.65 29.64 -29.14
CA ALA A 74 25.04 28.41 -28.48
C ALA A 74 26.52 28.43 -28.05
N SER A 75 26.82 27.81 -26.91
CA SER A 75 28.14 27.25 -26.60
C SER A 75 27.93 26.06 -25.69
N ASP A 76 28.20 24.88 -26.24
CA ASP A 76 28.25 23.57 -25.61
C ASP A 76 29.32 23.47 -24.51
N GLU A 77 29.01 22.85 -23.36
CA GLU A 77 29.74 21.71 -22.73
C GLU A 77 29.20 21.39 -21.30
N PRO A 78 29.49 20.20 -20.72
CA PRO A 78 28.48 19.32 -20.14
C PRO A 78 28.19 19.61 -18.67
N THR A 79 26.91 19.68 -18.31
CA THR A 79 26.48 19.58 -16.92
C THR A 79 26.62 18.14 -16.45
N ALA A 80 27.59 17.94 -15.56
CA ALA A 80 27.78 16.74 -14.77
C ALA A 80 26.47 16.29 -14.12
N SER A 81 26.22 14.98 -14.15
CA SER A 81 25.22 14.32 -13.31
C SER A 81 25.39 14.74 -11.85
N PRO A 82 24.34 15.13 -11.12
CA PRO A 82 24.44 15.22 -9.68
C PRO A 82 24.53 13.79 -9.13
N SER A 83 25.75 13.38 -8.78
CA SER A 83 25.99 12.29 -7.85
C SER A 83 25.19 12.54 -6.57
N ALA A 84 24.50 11.52 -6.11
CA ALA A 84 23.93 11.45 -4.77
C ALA A 84 25.03 11.71 -3.73
N GLY A 85 25.07 12.94 -3.23
CA GLY A 85 25.90 13.35 -2.11
C GLY A 85 25.01 13.55 -0.89
N ASN A 86 25.26 12.77 0.16
CA ASN A 86 24.80 13.05 1.51
C ASN A 86 25.40 14.39 1.97
N GLY A 87 24.78 15.50 1.58
CA GLY A 87 25.10 16.85 2.02
C GLY A 87 24.43 17.12 3.36
N SER A 88 25.21 17.01 4.44
CA SER A 88 24.87 17.62 5.72
C SER A 88 25.18 19.12 5.60
N ASP A 89 24.16 19.97 5.47
CA ASP A 89 24.33 21.41 5.57
C ASP A 89 23.28 22.06 6.46
N SER A 90 23.74 23.14 7.09
CA SER A 90 23.32 23.69 8.38
C SER A 90 22.23 24.76 8.28
N ASN A 91 21.64 25.07 9.45
CA ASN A 91 20.83 26.26 9.78
C ASN A 91 19.33 26.28 9.41
N GLY A 92 18.60 25.43 10.12
CA GLY A 92 17.20 25.58 10.54
C GLY A 92 17.02 24.61 11.70
N SER A 93 16.15 24.90 12.67
CA SER A 93 15.87 24.05 13.85
C SER A 93 16.13 22.57 13.56
N ARG A 94 17.07 21.93 14.28
CA ARG A 94 17.54 20.56 14.00
C ARG A 94 16.37 19.57 14.08
N VAL A 95 15.59 19.47 13.01
CA VAL A 95 14.84 18.27 12.72
C VAL A 95 15.92 17.21 12.55
N GLY A 96 15.93 16.22 13.43
CA GLY A 96 16.83 15.09 13.23
C GLY A 96 16.60 14.53 11.83
N GLN A 97 17.65 13.96 11.22
CA GLN A 97 17.54 13.24 9.95
C GLN A 97 16.24 12.41 9.89
N VAL A 98 15.49 12.50 8.79
CA VAL A 98 14.27 11.71 8.60
C VAL A 98 14.67 10.23 8.63
N CYS A 99 13.93 9.40 9.35
CA CYS A 99 14.19 7.97 9.35
C CYS A 99 13.89 7.39 7.95
N GLY A 100 14.81 6.63 7.38
CA GLY A 100 14.48 5.63 6.36
C GLY A 100 14.21 4.27 7.00
N ALA A 101 13.54 3.35 6.31
CA ALA A 101 13.29 2.02 6.88
C ALA A 101 14.59 1.24 7.19
N ASN A 102 15.70 1.56 6.51
CA ASN A 102 17.03 1.02 6.81
C ASN A 102 17.61 1.49 8.16
N ASP A 103 17.12 2.59 8.72
CA ASP A 103 17.54 3.11 10.04
C ASP A 103 16.82 2.40 11.20
N LEU A 104 15.80 1.60 10.87
CA LEU A 104 14.87 1.03 11.82
C LEU A 104 15.04 -0.47 11.95
N SER A 105 14.86 -0.95 13.18
CA SER A 105 14.59 -2.33 13.51
C SER A 105 13.08 -2.53 13.52
N TRP A 106 12.63 -3.53 12.79
CA TRP A 106 11.23 -3.82 12.56
C TRP A 106 10.80 -5.09 13.28
N SER A 107 9.57 -5.12 13.75
CA SER A 107 8.90 -6.34 14.21
C SER A 107 7.39 -6.20 14.03
N THR A 108 6.70 -7.32 13.99
CA THR A 108 5.24 -7.38 13.83
C THR A 108 4.65 -8.26 14.91
N ARG A 109 3.39 -8.01 15.26
CA ARG A 109 2.56 -8.91 16.07
C ARG A 109 1.13 -8.90 15.58
N SER A 110 0.47 -10.05 15.60
CA SER A 110 -0.96 -10.13 15.29
C SER A 110 -1.78 -9.69 16.49
N GLU A 111 -2.82 -8.92 16.23
CA GLU A 111 -3.81 -8.44 17.19
C GLU A 111 -5.19 -8.89 16.73
N SER A 112 -5.98 -9.45 17.64
CA SER A 112 -7.33 -9.93 17.34
C SER A 112 -8.40 -8.84 17.42
N GLN A 113 -8.05 -7.65 17.93
CA GLN A 113 -9.01 -6.58 18.16
C GLN A 113 -9.54 -6.00 16.84
N ALA A 114 -10.76 -5.45 16.87
CA ALA A 114 -11.38 -4.74 15.74
C ALA A 114 -11.34 -5.47 14.38
N GLY A 115 -11.49 -6.80 14.39
CA GLY A 115 -11.53 -7.62 13.16
C GLY A 115 -10.17 -8.13 12.69
N GLY A 116 -9.10 -7.89 13.45
CA GLY A 116 -7.77 -8.39 13.16
C GLY A 116 -6.83 -7.30 12.62
N TYR A 117 -5.76 -7.04 13.35
CA TYR A 117 -4.72 -6.11 12.99
C TYR A 117 -3.35 -6.78 13.02
N ILE A 118 -2.42 -6.25 12.24
CA ILE A 118 -1.00 -6.47 12.38
C ILE A 118 -0.46 -5.19 13.01
N LEU A 119 0.06 -5.28 14.22
CA LEU A 119 0.79 -4.16 14.81
C LEU A 119 2.24 -4.20 14.31
N VAL A 120 2.60 -3.20 13.52
CA VAL A 120 3.96 -2.92 13.09
C VAL A 120 4.65 -2.09 14.16
N MET A 121 5.85 -2.53 14.56
CA MET A 121 6.67 -1.87 15.58
C MET A 121 8.01 -1.48 14.96
N ALA A 122 8.32 -0.19 14.99
CA ALA A 122 9.52 0.39 14.41
C ALA A 122 10.35 1.07 15.50
N LYS A 123 11.64 0.75 15.56
CA LYS A 123 12.57 1.32 16.55
C LYS A 123 13.87 1.70 15.87
N ALA A 124 14.41 2.88 16.18
CA ALA A 124 15.73 3.25 15.68
C ALA A 124 16.79 2.19 16.08
N LYS A 125 17.63 1.80 15.12
CA LYS A 125 18.78 0.92 15.38
C LYS A 125 19.73 1.60 16.39
N SER A 126 20.55 0.78 17.04
CA SER A 126 21.50 1.29 18.06
C SER A 126 22.40 2.39 17.48
N GLY A 127 22.56 3.49 18.22
CA GLY A 127 23.34 4.65 17.79
C GLY A 127 22.63 5.61 16.84
N ILE A 128 21.42 5.29 16.37
CA ILE A 128 20.65 6.16 15.48
C ILE A 128 19.66 7.01 16.29
N THR A 129 19.55 8.27 15.91
CA THR A 129 18.43 9.14 16.28
C THR A 129 17.90 9.78 15.00
N CYS A 130 16.63 9.52 14.70
CA CYS A 130 15.99 9.99 13.48
C CYS A 130 14.54 10.37 13.78
N VAL A 131 13.90 10.98 12.80
CA VAL A 131 12.55 11.51 12.92
C VAL A 131 11.63 10.80 11.94
N LEU A 132 10.56 10.18 12.45
CA LEU A 132 9.42 9.80 11.61
C LEU A 132 8.60 11.07 11.32
N PRO A 133 8.35 11.40 10.05
CA PRO A 133 7.61 12.61 9.69
C PRO A 133 6.15 12.53 10.17
N ALA A 134 5.48 13.68 10.20
CA ALA A 134 4.04 13.77 10.36
C ALA A 134 3.34 13.31 9.07
N ALA A 135 3.48 12.03 8.72
CA ALA A 135 2.96 11.41 7.51
C ALA A 135 2.51 9.98 7.80
N LEU A 136 1.72 9.43 6.89
CA LEU A 136 1.26 8.05 6.96
C LEU A 136 2.41 7.09 6.63
N PRO A 137 2.49 5.92 7.30
CA PRO A 137 3.26 4.81 6.77
C PRO A 137 2.70 4.38 5.41
N THR A 138 3.59 3.96 4.52
CA THR A 138 3.19 3.25 3.30
C THR A 138 3.24 1.76 3.58
N VAL A 139 2.10 1.08 3.42
CA VAL A 139 2.02 -0.38 3.57
C VAL A 139 1.40 -0.97 2.32
N ALA A 140 2.15 -1.85 1.66
CA ALA A 140 1.71 -2.54 0.45
C ALA A 140 1.71 -4.07 0.64
N PHE A 141 0.91 -4.73 -0.19
CA PHE A 141 0.66 -6.16 -0.11
C PHE A 141 0.87 -6.81 -1.48
N GLY A 142 1.64 -7.89 -1.51
CA GLY A 142 1.89 -8.66 -2.72
C GLY A 142 2.72 -7.91 -3.76
N SER A 143 3.00 -8.59 -4.88
CA SER A 143 3.75 -8.00 -6.01
C SER A 143 2.90 -7.08 -6.88
N ASP A 144 1.58 -7.09 -6.72
CA ASP A 144 0.63 -6.21 -7.40
C ASP A 144 0.56 -4.82 -6.77
N GLY A 145 1.22 -4.62 -5.61
CA GLY A 145 1.37 -3.31 -4.99
C GLY A 145 0.08 -2.75 -4.42
N THR A 146 -0.87 -3.61 -4.00
CA THR A 146 -2.07 -3.12 -3.30
C THR A 146 -1.64 -2.37 -2.04
N GLU A 147 -1.94 -1.09 -1.97
CA GLU A 147 -1.58 -0.23 -0.85
C GLU A 147 -2.74 -0.13 0.15
N ALA A 148 -2.40 -0.07 1.43
CA ALA A 148 -3.34 0.22 2.50
C ALA A 148 -3.81 1.67 2.43
N GLY A 149 -5.12 1.89 2.51
CA GLY A 149 -5.68 3.23 2.68
C GLY A 149 -5.50 3.75 4.11
N PRO A 150 -5.56 5.06 4.36
CA PRO A 150 -5.52 5.60 5.70
C PRO A 150 -6.81 5.30 6.48
N VAL A 151 -6.66 4.92 7.75
CA VAL A 151 -7.78 4.87 8.71
C VAL A 151 -8.15 6.29 9.17
N GLU A 152 -7.15 7.12 9.39
CA GLU A 152 -7.30 8.44 10.01
C GLU A 152 -7.32 9.55 8.96
N GLN A 153 -8.17 10.55 9.16
CA GLN A 153 -8.38 11.66 8.21
C GLN A 153 -7.26 12.70 8.24
N ALA A 154 -6.47 12.72 9.30
CA ALA A 154 -5.35 13.64 9.47
C ALA A 154 -4.06 12.84 9.65
N VAL A 155 -2.95 13.39 9.16
CA VAL A 155 -1.63 12.84 9.46
C VAL A 155 -1.30 12.99 10.93
N GLY A 156 -0.58 11.99 11.45
CA GLY A 156 -0.13 11.94 12.83
C GLY A 156 0.90 13.01 13.16
N LYS A 157 1.33 13.04 14.42
CA LYS A 157 2.43 13.90 14.86
C LYS A 157 3.76 13.30 14.43
N GLN A 158 4.74 14.18 14.20
CA GLN A 158 6.13 13.80 14.07
C GLN A 158 6.61 13.04 15.33
N ILE A 159 7.38 11.96 15.15
CA ILE A 159 7.94 11.15 16.23
C ILE A 159 9.45 11.14 16.15
N THR A 160 10.13 11.59 17.20
CA THR A 160 11.58 11.40 17.33
C THR A 160 11.88 10.01 17.89
N LEU A 161 12.54 9.16 17.10
CA LEU A 161 13.01 7.86 17.53
C LEU A 161 14.43 7.97 18.09
N SER A 162 14.55 7.77 19.39
CA SER A 162 15.84 7.72 20.10
C SER A 162 15.69 6.88 21.36
N LYS A 163 16.80 6.45 21.97
CA LYS A 163 16.83 5.86 23.33
C LYS A 163 15.82 4.73 23.58
N GLY A 164 15.46 3.99 22.54
CA GLY A 164 14.53 2.87 22.64
C GLY A 164 13.06 3.18 22.45
N THR A 165 12.68 4.42 22.14
CA THR A 165 11.32 4.76 21.67
C THR A 165 10.91 3.85 20.52
N VAL A 166 9.69 3.35 20.58
CA VAL A 166 9.06 2.52 19.55
C VAL A 166 7.92 3.33 18.95
N ALA A 167 7.84 3.35 17.62
CA ALA A 167 6.67 3.79 16.88
C ALA A 167 5.84 2.57 16.47
N TYR A 168 4.53 2.79 16.42
CA TYR A 168 3.52 1.78 16.22
C TYR A 168 2.59 2.20 15.08
N ALA A 169 2.30 1.29 14.16
CA ALA A 169 1.22 1.45 13.19
C ALA A 169 0.39 0.17 13.15
N GLY A 170 -0.93 0.30 13.12
CA GLY A 170 -1.83 -0.83 12.97
C GLY A 170 -2.22 -0.97 11.51
N VAL A 171 -2.11 -2.20 11.02
CA VAL A 171 -2.51 -2.57 9.66
C VAL A 171 -3.66 -3.54 9.76
N ASN A 172 -4.85 -3.17 9.32
CA ASN A 172 -5.93 -4.12 9.11
C ASN A 172 -5.87 -4.59 7.65
N PRO A 173 -5.49 -5.85 7.39
CA PRO A 173 -5.36 -6.35 6.02
C PRO A 173 -6.72 -6.50 5.32
N LYS A 174 -7.82 -6.60 6.07
CA LYS A 174 -9.16 -6.86 5.54
C LYS A 174 -10.25 -6.11 6.30
N THR A 175 -10.83 -5.11 5.65
CA THR A 175 -11.97 -4.35 6.22
C THR A 175 -13.32 -4.79 5.68
N THR A 176 -13.36 -5.76 4.77
CA THR A 176 -14.60 -6.29 4.21
C THR A 176 -15.10 -7.50 4.99
N ASN A 177 -16.42 -7.71 4.99
CA ASN A 177 -17.07 -8.85 5.63
C ASN A 177 -17.31 -10.03 4.68
N THR A 178 -16.79 -9.97 3.45
CA THR A 178 -16.95 -11.04 2.45
C THR A 178 -15.86 -12.09 2.62
N ASP A 179 -16.08 -13.34 2.19
CA ASP A 179 -15.04 -14.38 2.23
C ASP A 179 -13.91 -14.19 1.20
N GLY A 180 -14.04 -13.19 0.33
CA GLY A 180 -13.02 -12.83 -0.66
C GLY A 180 -11.73 -12.25 -0.07
N GLY A 181 -10.79 -12.02 -0.98
CA GLY A 181 -9.46 -11.45 -0.71
C GLY A 181 -8.33 -12.34 -1.23
N LYS A 182 -7.11 -11.84 -1.12
CA LYS A 182 -5.89 -12.59 -1.47
C LYS A 182 -5.17 -13.07 -0.22
N GLU A 183 -4.72 -14.32 -0.23
CA GLU A 183 -3.88 -14.84 0.86
C GLU A 183 -2.42 -14.48 0.62
N LEU A 184 -1.79 -13.87 1.63
CA LEU A 184 -0.38 -13.47 1.60
C LEU A 184 0.27 -13.78 2.96
N ASP A 185 1.59 -13.84 2.99
CA ASP A 185 2.37 -14.16 4.21
C ASP A 185 3.25 -13.01 4.71
N SER A 186 3.22 -11.89 3.98
CA SER A 186 4.11 -10.75 4.15
C SER A 186 3.45 -9.44 3.75
N ILE A 187 3.97 -8.37 4.33
CA ILE A 187 3.66 -6.98 4.01
C ILE A 187 4.94 -6.24 3.64
N ILE A 188 4.81 -5.19 2.84
CA ILE A 188 5.90 -4.28 2.47
C ILE A 188 5.64 -2.98 3.20
N VAL A 189 6.58 -2.51 4.02
CA VAL A 189 6.42 -1.32 4.87
C VAL A 189 7.51 -0.31 4.58
N ALA A 190 7.12 0.95 4.40
CA ALA A 190 8.02 2.08 4.31
C ALA A 190 7.67 3.10 5.42
N VAL A 191 8.62 3.96 5.79
CA VAL A 191 8.35 5.06 6.74
C VAL A 191 7.23 5.98 6.22
N GLY A 192 7.18 6.19 4.91
CA GLY A 192 6.16 6.90 4.14
C GLY A 192 6.53 6.86 2.65
N ASN A 193 5.77 7.53 1.78
CA ASN A 193 5.93 7.42 0.31
C ASN A 193 7.31 7.88 -0.21
N GLU A 194 7.99 8.75 0.53
CA GLU A 194 9.32 9.27 0.16
C GLU A 194 10.47 8.34 0.56
N ASP A 195 10.20 7.22 1.23
CA ASP A 195 11.22 6.25 1.63
C ASP A 195 11.61 5.34 0.44
N PRO A 196 12.84 5.46 -0.09
CA PRO A 196 13.25 4.70 -1.27
C PRO A 196 13.57 3.24 -0.96
N ASN A 197 13.54 2.82 0.31
CA ASN A 197 13.98 1.49 0.73
C ASN A 197 12.92 0.77 1.61
N PRO A 198 11.73 0.47 1.09
CA PRO A 198 10.73 -0.27 1.86
C PRO A 198 11.25 -1.66 2.26
N VAL A 199 10.75 -2.17 3.39
CA VAL A 199 11.13 -3.48 3.95
C VAL A 199 9.99 -4.49 3.83
N THR A 200 10.32 -5.74 3.51
CA THR A 200 9.35 -6.84 3.58
C THR A 200 9.35 -7.46 4.98
N LEU A 201 8.18 -7.51 5.62
CA LEU A 201 7.98 -8.11 6.94
C LEU A 201 7.09 -9.34 6.83
N LYS A 202 7.51 -10.47 7.42
CA LYS A 202 6.68 -11.68 7.53
C LYS A 202 5.65 -11.49 8.63
N VAL A 203 4.40 -11.89 8.36
CA VAL A 203 3.26 -11.68 9.28
C VAL A 203 2.40 -12.94 9.48
N GLY A 204 2.81 -14.07 8.91
CA GLY A 204 1.97 -15.26 8.83
C GLY A 204 0.86 -15.09 7.78
N THR A 205 0.05 -16.13 7.58
CA THR A 205 -1.03 -16.09 6.59
C THR A 205 -2.09 -15.07 6.97
N ILE A 206 -2.35 -14.13 6.06
CA ILE A 206 -3.37 -13.08 6.17
C ILE A 206 -4.21 -13.06 4.89
N THR A 207 -5.48 -12.70 5.01
CA THR A 207 -6.34 -12.39 3.88
C THR A 207 -6.36 -10.88 3.68
N VAL A 208 -6.10 -10.41 2.46
CA VAL A 208 -6.06 -8.99 2.12
C VAL A 208 -7.25 -8.62 1.24
N ASP A 209 -8.05 -7.67 1.70
CA ASP A 209 -9.15 -7.06 0.94
C ASP A 209 -9.50 -5.67 1.50
N LYS A 210 -9.29 -4.62 0.69
CA LYS A 210 -9.37 -3.21 1.10
C LYS A 210 -8.58 -2.92 2.38
N PRO A 211 -7.26 -3.19 2.40
CA PRO A 211 -6.47 -2.99 3.60
C PRO A 211 -6.44 -1.52 4.01
N VAL A 212 -6.29 -1.28 5.31
CA VAL A 212 -6.13 0.06 5.88
C VAL A 212 -5.00 0.10 6.91
N VAL A 213 -4.43 1.28 7.10
CA VAL A 213 -3.32 1.53 8.03
C VAL A 213 -3.55 2.81 8.85
N THR A 214 -3.17 2.79 10.12
CA THR A 214 -3.16 3.99 10.98
C THR A 214 -1.90 4.84 10.72
N ASN A 215 -1.86 6.03 11.29
CA ASN A 215 -0.64 6.80 11.44
C ASN A 215 0.39 6.04 12.29
N TRP A 216 1.60 6.60 12.35
CA TRP A 216 2.56 6.27 13.38
C TRP A 216 2.11 6.85 14.74
N HIS A 217 2.16 6.02 15.78
CA HIS A 217 1.85 6.38 17.16
C HIS A 217 3.00 5.98 18.10
N THR A 218 3.10 6.63 19.26
CA THR A 218 4.05 6.25 20.32
C THR A 218 3.47 5.27 21.33
N ALA A 219 2.17 4.96 21.23
CA ALA A 219 1.53 3.95 22.04
C ALA A 219 0.84 2.92 21.15
N PRO A 220 0.98 1.61 21.43
CA PRO A 220 0.38 0.57 20.61
C PRO A 220 -1.14 0.66 20.59
N LYS A 221 -1.72 1.17 21.69
CA LYS A 221 -3.17 1.31 21.85
C LYS A 221 -3.80 2.37 20.93
N ASP A 222 -3.00 3.30 20.43
CA ASP A 222 -3.51 4.33 19.52
C ASP A 222 -3.41 3.85 18.06
N ALA A 223 -2.60 2.82 17.80
CA ALA A 223 -2.40 2.22 16.49
C ALA A 223 -3.41 1.10 16.18
N VAL A 224 -3.97 0.44 17.20
CA VAL A 224 -4.99 -0.60 17.04
C VAL A 224 -6.24 -0.16 17.78
N PRO A 225 -7.36 0.09 17.09
CA PRO A 225 -8.62 0.44 17.74
C PRO A 225 -9.05 -0.65 18.72
N PHE A 226 -9.36 -0.27 19.97
CA PHE A 226 -10.10 -1.13 20.88
C PHE A 226 -11.58 -0.91 20.60
N ASN A 227 -12.29 -2.01 20.40
CA ASN A 227 -13.75 -1.99 20.41
C ASN A 227 -14.26 -1.61 21.80
#